data_AF-L8JUV9-F1
#
_entry.id   AF-L8JUV9-F1
#
_cell.length_a   1.000
_cell.length_b   1.000
_cell.length_c   1.000
_cell.angle_alpha   90.00
_cell.angle_beta   90.00
_cell.angle_gamma   90.00
#
_symmetry.space_group_name_H-M   'P 1'
#
loop_
_entity.id
_entity.type
_entity.pdbx_description
1 polymer ?
#
loop_
_entity_poly.entity_id
_entity_poly.type
_entity_poly.pdbx_seq_one_letter_code
_entity_poly.pdbx_strand_id
1 'polypeptide(L)'
;MARTAEKYTAKRKDKRLHFLHDLDDFKVASGQPDVRGWELVDANRERVGTVENLLVDIKAEKVRYLDVDLDDRLISEDYDPQDNTNIRGVHGFTNRKGDKHLIVPIGLARIDDESHCVIVDEVHKETFQRVPRYDTSTPISADYEFAVSEALASPREATGENDRPIGTAVPGEFYERDEFDERKFYSRNQ
;
A
#
# COMPACT_ATOMS: atom_id res chain seq x y z
N MET A 1 -37.94 -5.94 -12.72
CA MET A 1 -36.81 -6.60 -12.01
C MET A 1 -35.67 -5.60 -11.87
N ALA A 2 -35.64 -4.82 -10.77
CA ALA A 2 -34.63 -3.78 -10.56
C ALA A 2 -34.36 -3.58 -9.05
N ARG A 3 -33.95 -4.64 -8.35
CA ARG A 3 -33.62 -4.57 -6.91
C ARG A 3 -32.21 -5.03 -6.54
N THR A 4 -31.39 -5.37 -7.54
CA THR A 4 -30.06 -5.95 -7.31
C THR A 4 -28.94 -4.91 -7.43
N ALA A 5 -29.01 -3.95 -8.37
CA ALA A 5 -27.95 -2.94 -8.55
C ALA A 5 -27.87 -1.92 -7.40
N GLU A 6 -29.00 -1.55 -6.80
CA GLU A 6 -29.08 -0.50 -5.77
C GLU A 6 -28.57 -0.97 -4.38
N LYS A 7 -28.53 -2.29 -4.14
CA LYS A 7 -27.98 -2.85 -2.89
C LYS A 7 -26.46 -3.07 -2.94
N TYR A 8 -25.88 -3.22 -4.13
CA TYR A 8 -24.43 -3.39 -4.30
C TYR A 8 -23.66 -2.06 -4.13
N THR A 9 -24.28 -0.93 -4.44
CA THR A 9 -23.68 0.41 -4.30
C THR A 9 -23.69 0.96 -2.86
N ALA A 10 -24.57 0.45 -1.99
CA ALA A 10 -24.70 0.96 -0.62
C ALA A 10 -23.55 0.56 0.33
N LYS A 11 -22.81 -0.51 0.04
CA LYS A 11 -21.73 -1.02 0.91
C LYS A 11 -20.35 -0.39 0.65
N ARG A 12 -20.21 0.37 -0.45
CA ARG A 12 -18.98 1.08 -0.83
C ARG A 12 -18.94 2.55 -0.37
N LYS A 13 -19.98 3.06 0.29
CA LYS A 13 -20.12 4.50 0.57
C LYS A 13 -19.22 5.08 1.67
N ASP A 14 -18.48 4.25 2.41
CA ASP A 14 -17.62 4.72 3.51
C ASP A 14 -16.15 4.34 3.36
N LYS A 15 -15.79 3.65 2.26
CA LYS A 15 -14.38 3.35 1.97
C LYS A 15 -13.82 4.49 1.14
N ARG A 16 -12.75 5.12 1.61
CA ARG A 16 -12.04 6.15 0.84
C ARG A 16 -11.18 5.54 -0.25
N LEU A 17 -10.48 4.46 0.10
CA LEU A 17 -9.58 3.75 -0.80
C LEU A 17 -10.30 2.59 -1.47
N HIS A 18 -10.03 2.45 -2.77
CA HIS A 18 -10.55 1.39 -3.60
C HIS A 18 -9.44 0.83 -4.48
N PHE A 19 -9.43 -0.49 -4.68
CA PHE A 19 -8.57 -1.08 -5.68
C PHE A 19 -8.99 -0.63 -7.08
N LEU A 20 -8.03 -0.34 -7.95
CA LEU A 20 -8.30 0.19 -9.28
C LEU A 20 -9.06 -0.82 -10.15
N HIS A 21 -8.74 -2.12 -10.06
CA HIS A 21 -9.47 -3.17 -10.81
C HIS A 21 -10.96 -3.29 -10.46
N ASP A 22 -11.36 -2.70 -9.33
CA ASP A 22 -12.69 -2.75 -8.74
C ASP A 22 -13.53 -1.54 -9.22
N LEU A 23 -12.93 -0.63 -9.99
CA LEU A 23 -13.50 0.63 -10.47
C LEU A 23 -13.57 0.61 -12.00
N ASP A 24 -14.75 0.31 -12.56
CA ASP A 24 -14.93 0.23 -14.01
C ASP A 24 -14.69 1.56 -14.76
N ASP A 25 -14.94 2.70 -14.10
CA ASP A 25 -14.80 4.04 -14.69
C ASP A 25 -13.39 4.64 -14.53
N PHE A 26 -12.51 4.00 -13.76
CA PHE A 26 -11.17 4.50 -13.46
C PHE A 26 -10.10 3.69 -14.17
N LYS A 27 -9.10 4.38 -14.71
CA LYS A 27 -7.95 3.78 -15.37
C LYS A 27 -6.71 4.64 -15.12
N VAL A 28 -5.54 4.02 -15.24
CA VAL A 28 -4.27 4.76 -15.29
C VAL A 28 -4.35 5.79 -16.41
N ALA A 29 -3.88 7.02 -16.14
CA ALA A 29 -3.99 8.11 -17.09
C ALA A 29 -3.25 7.78 -18.39
N SER A 30 -3.77 8.25 -19.52
CA SER A 30 -3.15 7.98 -20.82
C SER A 30 -1.74 8.58 -20.89
N GLY A 31 -0.76 7.74 -21.21
CA GLY A 31 0.67 8.12 -21.26
C GLY A 31 1.46 7.81 -19.98
N GLN A 32 0.81 7.31 -18.92
CA GLN A 32 1.46 6.71 -17.77
C GLN A 32 1.48 5.19 -17.90
N PRO A 33 2.59 4.51 -17.55
CA PRO A 33 2.68 3.06 -17.59
C PRO A 33 1.78 2.45 -16.51
N ASP A 34 1.09 1.37 -16.87
CA ASP A 34 0.36 0.53 -15.93
C ASP A 34 1.31 -0.51 -15.36
N VAL A 35 1.70 -0.32 -14.10
CA VAL A 35 2.71 -1.14 -13.42
C VAL A 35 2.15 -2.42 -12.81
N ARG A 36 0.85 -2.70 -12.96
CA ARG A 36 0.26 -3.94 -12.45
C ARG A 36 0.90 -5.14 -13.16
N GLY A 37 1.30 -6.13 -12.38
CA GLY A 37 2.07 -7.30 -12.79
C GLY A 37 3.59 -7.08 -12.88
N TRP A 38 4.10 -5.88 -12.59
CA TRP A 38 5.54 -5.61 -12.62
C TRP A 38 6.22 -6.06 -11.34
N GLU A 39 7.51 -6.38 -11.43
CA GLU A 39 8.32 -6.74 -10.28
C GLU A 39 8.56 -5.52 -9.39
N LEU A 40 8.40 -5.70 -8.09
CA LEU A 40 8.85 -4.72 -7.10
C LEU A 40 10.24 -5.13 -6.62
N VAL A 41 11.19 -4.19 -6.70
CA VAL A 41 12.54 -4.36 -6.19
C VAL A 41 12.89 -3.29 -5.16
N ASP A 42 13.76 -3.63 -4.22
CA ASP A 42 14.24 -2.73 -3.19
C ASP A 42 15.34 -1.78 -3.70
N ALA A 43 15.89 -0.95 -2.82
CA ALA A 43 16.99 -0.03 -3.12
C ALA A 43 18.25 -0.69 -3.71
N ASN A 44 18.48 -1.98 -3.44
CA ASN A 44 19.60 -2.76 -3.98
C ASN A 44 19.24 -3.50 -5.28
N ARG A 45 18.06 -3.25 -5.86
CA ARG A 45 17.48 -4.01 -6.96
C ARG A 45 17.25 -5.49 -6.63
N GLU A 46 17.09 -5.83 -5.35
CA GLU A 46 16.68 -7.17 -4.95
C GLU A 46 15.16 -7.32 -5.07
N ARG A 47 14.69 -8.43 -5.63
CA ARG A 47 13.26 -8.70 -5.78
C ARG A 47 12.57 -8.84 -4.43
N VAL A 48 11.50 -8.08 -4.25
CA VAL A 48 10.67 -8.06 -3.04
C VAL A 48 9.32 -8.74 -3.29
N GLY A 49 8.74 -8.54 -4.46
CA GLY A 49 7.43 -9.07 -4.78
C GLY A 49 6.94 -8.61 -6.14
N THR A 50 5.62 -8.58 -6.29
CA THR A 50 4.95 -8.16 -7.54
C THR A 50 3.85 -7.15 -7.22
N VAL A 51 3.73 -6.10 -8.03
CA VAL A 51 2.63 -5.14 -7.91
C VAL A 51 1.35 -5.80 -8.43
N GLU A 52 0.43 -6.16 -7.56
CA GLU A 52 -0.83 -6.81 -7.94
C GLU A 52 -1.89 -5.77 -8.34
N ASN A 53 -1.92 -4.63 -7.63
CA ASN A 53 -2.95 -3.62 -7.83
C ASN A 53 -2.50 -2.19 -7.49
N LEU A 54 -3.40 -1.24 -7.71
CA LEU A 54 -3.24 0.16 -7.32
C LEU A 54 -4.43 0.55 -6.45
N LEU A 55 -4.19 1.25 -5.34
CA LEU A 55 -5.26 1.81 -4.52
C LEU A 55 -5.46 3.28 -4.84
N VAL A 56 -6.71 3.61 -5.13
CA VAL A 56 -7.18 4.92 -5.56
C VAL A 56 -8.03 5.54 -4.46
N ASP A 57 -7.72 6.78 -4.11
CA ASP A 57 -8.64 7.64 -3.39
C ASP A 57 -9.61 8.27 -4.41
N ILE A 58 -10.84 7.77 -4.43
CA ILE A 58 -11.87 8.20 -5.40
C ILE A 58 -12.30 9.65 -5.20
N LYS A 59 -12.14 10.23 -4.00
CA LYS A 59 -12.51 11.63 -3.74
C LYS A 59 -11.45 12.58 -4.27
N ALA A 60 -10.19 12.17 -4.19
CA ALA A 60 -9.05 12.91 -4.70
C ALA A 60 -8.71 12.58 -6.17
N GLU A 61 -9.32 11.52 -6.73
CA GLU A 61 -9.02 10.96 -8.06
C GLU A 61 -7.53 10.67 -8.27
N LYS A 62 -6.87 10.19 -7.20
CA LYS A 62 -5.42 9.95 -7.17
C LYS A 62 -5.10 8.52 -6.72
N VAL A 63 -4.09 7.93 -7.35
CA VAL A 63 -3.45 6.71 -6.84
C VAL A 63 -2.64 7.08 -5.60
N ARG A 64 -2.85 6.38 -4.49
CA ARG A 64 -2.16 6.62 -3.23
C ARG A 64 -1.15 5.52 -2.89
N TYR A 65 -1.48 4.28 -3.25
CA TYR A 65 -0.65 3.13 -2.90
C TYR A 65 -0.56 2.12 -4.05
N LEU A 66 0.55 1.40 -4.07
CA LEU A 66 0.68 0.12 -4.76
C LEU A 66 0.24 -0.99 -3.81
N ASP A 67 -0.56 -1.94 -4.30
CA ASP A 67 -0.78 -3.21 -3.63
C ASP A 67 0.26 -4.22 -4.12
N VAL A 68 0.99 -4.83 -3.20
CA VAL A 68 2.15 -5.66 -3.51
C VAL A 68 1.97 -7.02 -2.87
N ASP A 69 1.98 -8.07 -3.69
CA ASP A 69 2.12 -9.46 -3.23
C ASP A 69 3.60 -9.76 -2.98
N LEU A 70 3.95 -10.00 -1.71
CA LEU A 70 5.31 -10.32 -1.30
C LEU A 70 5.72 -11.73 -1.69
N ASP A 71 6.99 -11.87 -2.07
CA ASP A 71 7.59 -13.19 -2.28
C ASP A 71 7.66 -14.00 -0.97
N ASP A 72 7.34 -15.30 -1.07
CA ASP A 72 7.45 -16.27 0.03
C ASP A 72 8.81 -16.23 0.74
N ARG A 73 9.88 -15.90 0.02
CA ARG A 73 11.25 -15.87 0.55
C ARG A 73 11.47 -14.74 1.56
N LEU A 74 10.65 -13.68 1.50
CA LEU A 74 10.66 -12.59 2.48
C LEU A 74 9.74 -12.87 3.67
N ILE A 75 8.97 -13.95 3.62
CA ILE A 75 8.08 -14.36 4.69
C ILE A 75 8.82 -15.40 5.52
N SER A 76 9.57 -14.93 6.52
CA SER A 76 10.16 -15.85 7.49
C SER A 76 9.05 -16.52 8.29
N GLU A 77 9.10 -17.84 8.43
CA GLU A 77 8.13 -18.64 9.21
C GLU A 77 8.05 -18.18 10.68
N ASP A 78 9.11 -17.55 11.21
CA ASP A 78 9.20 -17.00 12.56
C ASP A 78 8.68 -15.56 12.70
N TYR A 79 8.18 -14.92 11.64
CA TYR A 79 7.62 -13.57 11.76
C TYR A 79 6.20 -13.65 12.36
N ASP A 80 6.13 -13.46 13.67
CA ASP A 80 4.88 -13.19 14.36
C ASP A 80 4.61 -11.67 14.32
N PRO A 81 3.58 -11.18 13.61
CA PRO A 81 3.23 -9.75 13.61
C PRO A 81 2.86 -9.22 15.00
N GLN A 82 2.58 -10.09 15.99
CA GLN A 82 2.39 -9.71 17.39
C GLN A 82 3.70 -9.48 18.16
N ASP A 83 4.86 -9.88 17.62
CA ASP A 83 6.18 -9.59 18.23
C ASP A 83 6.57 -8.11 18.04
N ASN A 84 5.90 -7.40 17.10
CA ASN A 84 5.93 -5.94 17.08
C ASN A 84 5.04 -5.38 18.21
N THR A 85 5.63 -5.30 19.40
CA THR A 85 5.04 -4.74 20.62
C THR A 85 4.52 -3.30 20.48
N ASN A 86 4.85 -2.57 19.40
CA ASN A 86 4.33 -1.24 19.11
C ASN A 86 2.94 -1.26 18.42
N ILE A 87 2.44 -2.41 17.96
CA ILE A 87 1.13 -2.53 17.26
C ILE A 87 0.13 -3.31 18.13
N ARG A 88 0.08 -2.97 19.42
CA ARG A 88 -0.97 -3.46 20.32
C ARG A 88 -2.28 -2.72 20.04
N GLY A 89 -3.19 -3.34 19.31
CA GLY A 89 -4.57 -2.84 19.12
C GLY A 89 -5.16 -2.99 17.73
N VAL A 90 -4.33 -3.27 16.71
CA VAL A 90 -4.82 -3.46 15.34
C VAL A 90 -5.45 -4.85 15.21
N HIS A 91 -6.77 -4.92 15.37
CA HIS A 91 -7.56 -6.11 15.05
C HIS A 91 -7.50 -6.35 13.54
N GLY A 92 -6.83 -7.40 13.08
CA GLY A 92 -6.90 -7.79 11.66
C GLY A 92 -5.80 -8.69 11.11
N PHE A 93 -4.69 -8.90 11.83
CA PHE A 93 -3.61 -9.75 11.33
C PHE A 93 -4.04 -11.21 11.32
N THR A 94 -4.41 -11.71 10.15
CA THR A 94 -4.59 -13.14 9.93
C THR A 94 -3.37 -13.60 9.15
N ASN A 95 -2.67 -14.61 9.66
CA ASN A 95 -1.64 -15.31 8.90
C ASN A 95 -2.32 -16.53 8.24
N ARG A 96 -3.40 -16.30 7.46
CA ARG A 96 -3.89 -17.36 6.58
C ARG A 96 -2.92 -17.44 5.42
N LYS A 97 -2.62 -18.67 5.01
CA LYS A 97 -1.80 -18.97 3.83
C LYS A 97 -2.40 -18.24 2.61
N GLY A 98 -1.84 -17.08 2.26
CA GLY A 98 -2.39 -16.16 1.24
C GLY A 98 -2.28 -14.67 1.57
N ASP A 99 -2.12 -14.29 2.85
CA ASP A 99 -2.16 -12.89 3.28
C ASP A 99 -0.75 -12.27 3.26
N LYS A 100 -0.22 -12.08 2.05
CA LYS A 100 1.14 -11.56 1.80
C LYS A 100 1.15 -10.13 1.28
N HIS A 101 -0.02 -9.53 1.20
CA HIS A 101 -0.19 -8.21 0.62
C HIS A 101 0.27 -7.13 1.59
N LEU A 102 0.95 -6.14 1.03
CA LEU A 102 1.26 -4.88 1.70
C LEU A 102 1.00 -3.73 0.75
N ILE A 103 0.76 -2.57 1.33
CA ILE A 103 0.68 -1.32 0.57
C ILE A 103 2.03 -0.60 0.55
N VAL A 104 2.38 -0.03 -0.59
CA VAL A 104 3.55 0.87 -0.69
C VAL A 104 3.04 2.26 -1.06
N PRO A 105 3.29 3.30 -0.24
CA PRO A 105 3.00 4.68 -0.62
C PRO A 105 3.63 5.01 -1.96
N ILE A 106 2.84 5.57 -2.88
CA ILE A 106 3.26 5.76 -4.28
C ILE A 106 4.55 6.59 -4.42
N GLY A 107 4.76 7.58 -3.55
CA GLY A 107 5.92 8.47 -3.59
C GLY A 107 7.22 7.85 -3.07
N LEU A 108 7.19 6.69 -2.40
CA LEU A 108 8.39 5.93 -2.04
C LEU A 108 8.90 5.05 -3.19
N ALA A 109 8.07 4.84 -4.21
CA ALA A 109 8.40 4.03 -5.36
C ALA A 109 8.70 4.91 -6.58
N ARG A 110 9.43 4.34 -7.54
CA ARG A 110 9.61 4.90 -8.88
C ARG A 110 9.54 3.81 -9.93
N ILE A 111 9.19 4.22 -11.15
CA ILE A 111 9.05 3.31 -12.28
C ILE A 111 10.37 3.25 -13.06
N ASP A 112 10.84 2.04 -13.33
CA ASP A 112 11.90 1.76 -14.31
C ASP A 112 11.25 1.06 -15.51
N ASP A 113 10.77 1.87 -16.46
CA ASP A 113 10.06 1.41 -17.67
C ASP A 113 10.95 0.55 -18.56
N GLU A 114 12.26 0.83 -18.61
CA GLU A 114 13.23 0.06 -19.39
C GLU A 114 13.38 -1.37 -18.86
N SER A 115 13.40 -1.53 -17.54
CA SER A 115 13.53 -2.82 -16.87
C SER A 115 12.19 -3.48 -16.54
N HIS A 116 11.06 -2.82 -16.84
CA HIS A 116 9.71 -3.25 -16.44
C HIS A 116 9.58 -3.58 -14.94
N CYS A 117 10.20 -2.76 -14.08
CA CYS A 117 10.12 -2.93 -12.64
C CYS A 117 9.80 -1.63 -11.91
N VAL A 118 9.27 -1.77 -10.70
CA VAL A 118 9.07 -0.68 -9.75
C VAL A 118 10.15 -0.79 -8.68
N ILE A 119 10.84 0.32 -8.44
CA ILE A 119 11.97 0.38 -7.51
C ILE A 119 11.55 1.21 -6.28
N VAL A 120 11.86 0.73 -5.09
CA VAL A 120 11.65 1.48 -3.83
C VAL A 120 13.02 1.90 -3.29
N ASP A 121 13.46 3.11 -3.62
CA ASP A 121 14.86 3.53 -3.39
C ASP A 121 15.25 3.72 -1.92
N GLU A 122 14.28 3.97 -1.03
CA GLU A 122 14.54 4.28 0.38
C GLU A 122 14.31 3.09 1.33
N VAL A 123 13.83 1.96 0.79
CA VAL A 123 13.43 0.80 1.60
C VAL A 123 14.19 -0.44 1.14
N HIS A 124 14.83 -1.12 2.09
CA HIS A 124 15.52 -2.39 1.88
C HIS A 124 14.62 -3.58 2.22
N LYS A 125 14.95 -4.76 1.66
CA LYS A 125 14.21 -6.01 1.90
C LYS A 125 13.95 -6.31 3.38
N GLU A 126 14.89 -6.03 4.30
CA GLU A 126 14.72 -6.29 5.73
C GLU A 126 13.57 -5.50 6.35
N THR A 127 13.29 -4.31 5.81
CA THR A 127 12.14 -3.50 6.23
C THR A 127 10.84 -4.15 5.76
N PHE A 128 10.76 -4.60 4.50
CA PHE A 128 9.59 -5.29 3.96
C PHE A 128 9.24 -6.57 4.73
N GLN A 129 10.24 -7.24 5.32
CA GLN A 129 10.01 -8.39 6.20
C GLN A 129 9.29 -8.02 7.50
N ARG A 130 9.48 -6.76 7.97
CA ARG A 130 8.99 -6.25 9.26
C ARG A 130 7.71 -5.44 9.18
N VAL A 131 7.32 -5.00 7.98
CA VAL A 131 6.11 -4.18 7.74
C VAL A 131 4.85 -5.03 7.96
N PRO A 132 3.80 -4.48 8.60
CA PRO A 132 2.56 -5.20 8.79
C PRO A 132 1.90 -5.55 7.45
N ARG A 133 1.35 -6.76 7.36
CA ARG A 133 0.63 -7.27 6.18
C ARG A 133 -0.88 -7.11 6.40
N TYR A 134 -1.64 -7.10 5.31
CA TYR A 134 -3.10 -7.03 5.37
C TYR A 134 -3.76 -8.10 4.51
N ASP A 135 -5.01 -8.37 4.84
CA ASP A 135 -5.89 -9.25 4.08
C ASP A 135 -6.68 -8.40 3.06
N THR A 136 -6.56 -8.74 1.78
CA THR A 136 -7.19 -7.98 0.67
C THR A 136 -8.72 -8.03 0.69
N SER A 137 -9.32 -8.96 1.45
CA SER A 137 -10.77 -9.02 1.65
C SER A 137 -11.28 -7.98 2.67
N THR A 138 -10.36 -7.42 3.46
CA THR A 138 -10.66 -6.44 4.51
C THR A 138 -10.35 -5.02 4.00
N PRO A 139 -11.23 -4.03 4.24
CA PRO A 139 -10.89 -2.64 3.96
C PRO A 139 -9.64 -2.20 4.72
N ILE A 140 -8.79 -1.46 4.01
CA ILE A 140 -7.64 -0.79 4.60
C ILE A 140 -8.11 0.26 5.59
N SER A 141 -7.62 0.15 6.83
CA SER A 141 -7.90 1.09 7.91
C SER A 141 -6.86 2.20 7.96
N ALA A 142 -7.26 3.35 8.51
CA ALA A 142 -6.36 4.48 8.76
C ALA A 142 -5.14 4.09 9.63
N ASP A 143 -5.35 3.25 10.66
CA ASP A 143 -4.26 2.72 11.49
C ASP A 143 -3.25 1.91 10.69
N TYR A 144 -3.71 1.11 9.72
CA TYR A 144 -2.84 0.33 8.86
C TYR A 144 -2.05 1.23 7.91
N GLU A 145 -2.71 2.19 7.26
CA GLU A 145 -2.06 3.20 6.42
C GLU A 145 -0.93 3.89 7.19
N PHE A 146 -1.21 4.36 8.40
CA PHE A 146 -0.22 5.01 9.26
C PHE A 146 0.93 4.07 9.64
N ALA A 147 0.63 2.84 10.09
CA ALA A 147 1.67 1.90 10.51
C ALA A 147 2.62 1.51 9.37
N VAL A 148 2.10 1.34 8.15
CA VAL A 148 2.91 1.01 6.98
C VAL A 148 3.74 2.20 6.52
N SER A 149 3.13 3.37 6.42
CA SER A 149 3.80 4.63 6.09
C SER A 149 4.99 4.89 7.02
N GLU A 150 4.79 4.77 8.33
CA GLU A 150 5.85 4.97 9.32
C GLU A 150 6.97 3.92 9.19
N ALA A 151 6.61 2.65 8.99
CA ALA A 151 7.58 1.57 8.86
C ALA A 151 8.45 1.70 7.58
N LEU A 152 7.88 2.20 6.48
CA LEU A 152 8.56 2.35 5.19
C LEU A 152 9.30 3.69 5.05
N ALA A 153 8.66 4.81 5.39
CA ALA A 153 9.22 6.15 5.19
C ALA A 153 10.25 6.56 6.24
N SER A 154 10.24 5.97 7.43
CA SER A 154 11.22 6.27 8.48
C SER A 154 11.55 5.05 9.35
N PRO A 155 12.37 4.10 8.84
CA PRO A 155 12.76 2.89 9.57
C PRO A 155 13.51 3.15 10.89
N ARG A 156 13.95 4.40 11.14
CA ARG A 156 14.84 4.77 12.25
C ARG A 156 14.17 5.44 13.44
N GLU A 157 12.96 5.98 13.31
CA GLU A 157 12.31 6.69 14.41
C GLU A 157 10.84 6.25 14.48
N ALA A 158 10.55 5.34 15.41
CA ALA A 158 9.16 5.04 15.76
C ALA A 158 8.56 6.32 16.39
N THR A 159 7.73 7.02 15.63
CA THR A 159 7.01 8.18 16.13
C THR A 159 6.17 7.78 17.34
N GLY A 160 6.21 8.59 18.40
CA GLY A 160 5.55 8.31 19.66
C GLY A 160 4.04 8.07 19.49
N GLU A 161 3.46 7.30 20.40
CA GLU A 161 2.05 6.87 20.42
C GLU A 161 1.03 8.02 20.29
N ASN A 162 1.44 9.27 20.53
CA ASN A 162 0.61 10.49 20.52
C ASN A 162 0.31 11.07 19.11
N ASP A 163 1.05 10.68 18.06
CA ASP A 163 0.83 11.18 16.68
C ASP A 163 -0.01 10.21 15.83
N ARG A 164 -0.46 9.09 16.41
CA ARG A 164 -1.36 8.17 15.71
C ARG A 164 -2.72 8.83 15.49
N PRO A 165 -3.32 8.70 14.28
CA PRO A 165 -4.66 9.20 14.05
C PRO A 165 -5.65 8.57 15.03
N ILE A 166 -6.34 9.40 15.82
CA ILE A 166 -7.38 8.93 16.74
C ILE A 166 -8.67 8.75 15.94
N GLY A 167 -8.97 7.51 15.53
CA GLY A 167 -10.21 7.15 14.83
C GLY A 167 -9.99 6.54 13.44
N THR A 168 -11.07 6.31 12.69
CA THR A 168 -11.04 5.59 11.39
C THR A 168 -10.62 6.44 10.19
N ALA A 169 -10.22 7.69 10.39
CA ALA A 169 -9.89 8.63 9.32
C ALA A 169 -8.47 9.17 9.50
N VAL A 170 -7.61 8.99 8.49
CA VAL A 170 -6.36 9.77 8.45
C VAL A 170 -6.70 11.22 8.06
N PRO A 171 -6.02 12.22 8.64
CA PRO A 171 -6.16 13.62 8.24
C PRO A 171 -5.85 13.82 6.75
N GLY A 172 -6.41 14.85 6.12
CA GLY A 172 -6.06 15.20 4.73
C GLY A 172 -4.56 15.46 4.54
N GLU A 173 -3.94 16.09 5.55
CA GLU A 173 -2.51 16.42 5.63
C GLU A 173 -1.59 15.18 5.58
N PHE A 174 -2.09 14.01 6.00
CA PHE A 174 -1.33 12.76 5.93
C PHE A 174 -0.86 12.47 4.50
N TYR A 175 -1.69 12.81 3.50
CA TYR A 175 -1.41 12.61 2.09
C TYR A 175 -0.68 13.76 1.40
N GLU A 176 -0.34 14.80 2.15
CA GLU A 176 0.53 15.89 1.69
C GLU A 176 2.00 15.60 2.01
N ARG A 177 2.28 14.47 2.70
CA ARG A 177 3.63 13.96 2.95
C ARG A 177 4.31 13.53 1.65
N ASP A 178 5.63 13.62 1.65
CA ASP A 178 6.50 13.36 0.51
C ASP A 178 6.40 11.91 -0.03
N GLU A 179 6.15 10.94 0.85
CA GLU A 179 5.88 9.53 0.52
C GLU A 179 4.61 9.31 -0.33
N PHE A 180 3.77 10.34 -0.51
CA PHE A 180 2.58 10.32 -1.37
C PHE A 180 2.74 11.18 -2.63
N ASP A 181 3.92 11.75 -2.89
CA ASP A 181 4.16 12.55 -4.09
C ASP A 181 4.28 11.64 -5.33
N GLU A 182 3.17 11.51 -6.07
CA GLU A 182 3.09 10.76 -7.33
C GLU A 182 4.08 11.22 -8.40
N ARG A 183 4.61 12.46 -8.31
CA ARG A 183 5.61 12.95 -9.25
C ARG A 183 6.91 12.17 -9.15
N LYS A 184 7.25 11.67 -7.97
CA LYS A 184 8.41 10.79 -7.77
C LYS A 184 8.22 9.47 -8.51
N PHE A 185 7.02 8.91 -8.38
CA PHE A 185 6.66 7.66 -9.03
C PHE A 185 6.78 7.71 -10.55
N TYR A 186 6.18 8.74 -11.16
CA TYR A 186 6.19 8.93 -12.62
C TYR A 186 7.36 9.79 -13.12
N SER A 187 8.32 10.13 -12.27
CA SER A 187 9.50 10.86 -12.72
C SER A 187 10.26 9.97 -13.69
N ARG A 188 10.34 10.40 -14.95
CA ARG A 188 11.22 9.73 -15.92
C ARG A 188 12.65 10.00 -15.47
N ASN A 189 13.47 8.94 -15.38
CA ASN A 189 14.93 9.08 -15.29
C ASN A 189 15.37 10.12 -16.32
N GLN A 190 15.89 11.25 -15.83
CA GLN A 190 16.48 12.30 -16.66
C GLN A 190 17.98 12.03 -16.81
#